data_AF-A0A2V8PHG5-F1
#
_entry.id   AF-A0A2V8PHG5-F1
#
_cell.length_a   1.000
_cell.length_b   1.000
_cell.length_c   1.000
_cell.angle_alpha   90.00
_cell.angle_beta   90.00
_cell.angle_gamma   90.00
#
_symmetry.space_group_name_H-M   'P 1'
#
loop_
_entity.id
_entity.type
_entity.pdbx_description
1 polymer ?
#
loop_
_entity_poly.entity_id
_entity_poly.type
_entity_poly.pdbx_seq_one_letter_code
_entity_poly.pdbx_strand_id
1 'polypeptide(L)'
;MREPLPAIRSATVEEASEITEALRALGIESTTVPSHELYLEESSKKICALEFSDEALTATLVGNNARLAAGWDELTLLVTGRLVLSRIEVEERRRRGRKQTVDSRHLSADESVLDVYLATSEINWRIRASNFDFSCLGSAKSITTFENFKALMNVLRERAIKAQFDDSYAQARSALEIVWPLEPQTKIGDWRRSGAGKFDTATVTTTDNEDQFTRYSRLRHYLGRRA
;
A
#
# COMPACT_ATOMS: atom_id res chain seq x y z
N MET A 1 -16.71 -10.21 -12.94
CA MET A 1 -16.27 -9.29 -14.02
C MET A 1 -14.76 -9.37 -14.11
N ARG A 2 -14.17 -9.26 -15.30
CA ARG A 2 -12.71 -9.12 -15.42
C ARG A 2 -12.35 -7.70 -15.03
N GLU A 3 -11.54 -7.54 -14.00
CA GLU A 3 -11.11 -6.22 -13.56
C GLU A 3 -9.98 -5.72 -14.46
N PRO A 4 -9.98 -4.44 -14.86
CA PRO A 4 -8.91 -3.88 -15.68
C PRO A 4 -7.59 -3.94 -14.91
N LEU A 5 -6.54 -4.44 -15.57
CA LEU A 5 -5.19 -4.52 -15.02
C LEU A 5 -4.26 -3.55 -15.77
N PRO A 6 -3.33 -2.89 -15.06
CA PRO A 6 -2.32 -2.10 -15.74
C PRO A 6 -1.41 -3.04 -16.55
N ALA A 7 -1.20 -2.70 -17.81
CA ALA A 7 -0.41 -3.51 -18.73
C ALA A 7 0.97 -2.91 -19.00
N ILE A 8 1.04 -1.59 -19.19
CA ILE A 8 2.26 -0.90 -19.63
C ILE A 8 2.33 0.46 -18.93
N ARG A 9 3.56 0.89 -18.58
CA ARG A 9 3.88 2.23 -18.11
C ARG A 9 4.71 2.93 -19.19
N SER A 10 4.22 4.06 -19.67
CA SER A 10 4.88 4.90 -20.67
C SER A 10 5.40 6.18 -20.04
N ALA A 11 6.48 6.74 -20.59
CA ALA A 11 7.06 7.98 -20.10
C ALA A 11 6.41 9.22 -20.72
N THR A 12 5.86 9.08 -21.93
CA THR A 12 5.24 10.19 -22.69
C THR A 12 3.82 9.85 -23.12
N VAL A 13 3.06 10.91 -23.44
CA VAL A 13 1.66 10.78 -23.90
C VAL A 13 1.62 10.19 -25.31
N GLU A 14 2.59 10.54 -26.15
CA GLU A 14 2.72 10.05 -27.52
C GLU A 14 2.91 8.53 -27.53
N GLU A 15 3.85 8.02 -26.73
CA GLU A 15 4.12 6.58 -26.58
C GLU A 15 2.87 5.84 -26.07
N ALA A 16 2.20 6.39 -25.06
CA ALA A 16 0.98 5.80 -24.52
C ALA A 16 -0.14 5.73 -25.58
N SER A 17 -0.25 6.75 -26.44
CA SER A 17 -1.23 6.80 -27.52
C SER A 17 -0.96 5.74 -28.58
N GLU A 18 0.29 5.62 -29.06
CA GLU A 18 0.69 4.61 -30.04
C GLU A 18 0.42 3.19 -29.53
N ILE A 19 0.75 2.92 -28.26
CA ILE A 19 0.49 1.62 -27.63
C ILE A 19 -1.00 1.34 -27.52
N THR A 20 -1.80 2.33 -27.12
CA THR A 20 -3.25 2.19 -26.98
C THR A 20 -3.93 1.93 -28.33
N GLU A 21 -3.49 2.62 -29.39
CA GLU A 21 -3.95 2.37 -30.75
C GLU A 21 -3.59 0.97 -31.23
N ALA A 22 -2.36 0.51 -30.97
CA ALA A 22 -1.91 -0.84 -31.31
C ALA A 22 -2.73 -1.92 -30.58
N LEU A 23 -3.01 -1.74 -29.29
CA LEU A 23 -3.85 -2.65 -28.51
C LEU A 23 -5.29 -2.68 -29.04
N ARG A 24 -5.84 -1.51 -29.37
CA ARG A 24 -7.19 -1.40 -29.94
C ARG A 24 -7.29 -2.06 -31.31
N ALA A 25 -6.25 -1.95 -32.15
CA ALA A 25 -6.18 -2.65 -33.44
C ALA A 25 -6.18 -4.18 -33.29
N LEU A 26 -5.73 -4.69 -32.15
CA LEU A 26 -5.79 -6.12 -31.78
C LEU A 26 -7.10 -6.52 -31.10
N GLY A 27 -8.07 -5.60 -30.98
CA GLY A 27 -9.36 -5.84 -30.32
C GLY A 27 -9.30 -5.81 -28.79
N ILE A 28 -8.23 -5.26 -28.21
CA ILE A 28 -8.07 -5.13 -26.76
C ILE A 28 -8.57 -3.75 -26.33
N GLU A 29 -9.63 -3.73 -25.52
CA GLU A 29 -10.10 -2.52 -24.87
C GLU A 29 -9.02 -2.00 -23.91
N SER A 30 -8.59 -0.76 -24.14
CA SER A 30 -7.47 -0.14 -23.43
C SER A 30 -7.77 1.34 -23.18
N THR A 31 -7.26 1.84 -22.06
CA THR A 31 -7.39 3.23 -21.64
C THR A 31 -6.08 3.72 -21.05
N THR A 32 -5.74 4.98 -21.32
CA THR A 32 -4.57 5.64 -20.75
C THR A 32 -4.96 6.35 -19.47
N VAL A 33 -4.21 6.10 -18.39
CA VAL A 33 -4.42 6.77 -17.10
C VAL A 33 -3.22 7.68 -16.82
N PRO A 34 -3.39 9.01 -16.85
CA PRO A 34 -2.32 9.94 -16.51
C PRO A 34 -1.89 9.79 -15.04
N SER A 35 -0.58 9.82 -14.77
CA SER A 35 -0.07 9.64 -13.40
C SER A 35 -0.51 10.74 -12.42
N HIS A 36 -0.75 11.96 -12.90
CA HIS A 36 -1.21 13.07 -12.07
C HIS A 36 -2.65 12.88 -11.58
N GLU A 37 -3.50 12.15 -12.32
CA GLU A 37 -4.87 11.83 -11.90
C GLU A 37 -4.92 10.76 -10.79
N LEU A 38 -3.79 10.11 -10.49
CA LEU A 38 -3.67 9.14 -9.41
C LEU A 38 -3.23 9.75 -8.07
N TYR A 39 -2.94 11.06 -8.03
CA TYR A 39 -2.54 11.79 -6.81
C TYR A 39 -1.42 11.08 -6.03
N LEU A 40 -0.41 10.54 -6.72
CA LEU A 40 0.65 9.74 -6.11
C LEU A 40 1.60 10.54 -5.21
N GLU A 41 1.65 11.86 -5.40
CA GLU A 41 2.43 12.78 -4.56
C GLU A 41 1.73 13.09 -3.23
N GLU A 42 0.43 12.84 -3.15
CA GLU A 42 -0.37 13.08 -1.96
C GLU A 42 -0.48 11.82 -1.09
N SER A 43 0.10 11.89 0.11
CA SER A 43 0.05 10.80 1.06
C SER A 43 -1.38 10.54 1.55
N SER A 44 -1.77 9.26 1.64
CA SER A 44 -3.01 8.84 2.27
C SER A 44 -3.14 9.39 3.70
N LYS A 45 -4.36 9.74 4.09
CA LYS A 45 -4.69 10.17 5.46
C LYS A 45 -4.59 8.95 6.38
N LYS A 46 -3.55 8.88 7.21
CA LYS A 46 -3.31 7.74 8.09
C LYS A 46 -4.30 7.76 9.26
N ILE A 47 -5.05 6.68 9.43
CA ILE A 47 -6.07 6.53 10.48
C ILE A 47 -5.57 5.58 11.56
N CYS A 48 -5.67 5.98 12.84
CA CYS A 48 -5.34 5.13 13.99
C CYS A 48 -6.57 4.61 14.75
N ALA A 49 -7.76 5.18 14.58
CA ALA A 49 -8.96 4.67 15.24
C ALA A 49 -10.21 5.04 14.43
N LEU A 50 -11.26 4.26 14.61
CA LEU A 50 -12.60 4.56 14.10
C LEU A 50 -13.61 4.58 15.26
N GLU A 51 -14.72 5.27 15.03
CA GLU A 51 -15.93 5.21 15.83
C GLU A 51 -17.11 5.08 14.87
N PHE A 52 -18.07 4.23 15.22
CA PHE A 52 -19.23 3.94 14.38
C PHE A 52 -20.51 4.46 15.01
N SER A 53 -21.30 5.20 14.24
CA SER A 53 -22.70 5.49 14.54
C SER A 53 -23.60 4.82 13.51
N ASP A 54 -24.91 4.97 13.66
CA ASP A 54 -25.89 4.41 12.74
C ASP A 54 -25.81 5.07 11.35
N GLU A 55 -25.44 6.35 11.29
CA GLU A 55 -25.45 7.16 10.05
C GLU A 55 -24.05 7.35 9.45
N ALA A 56 -23.01 7.32 10.27
CA ALA A 56 -21.67 7.72 9.86
C ALA A 56 -20.56 6.93 10.55
N LEU A 57 -19.37 7.09 9.98
CA LEU A 57 -18.12 6.61 10.55
C LEU A 57 -17.24 7.84 10.84
N THR A 58 -16.62 7.86 12.01
CA THR A 58 -15.65 8.91 12.38
C THR A 58 -14.27 8.31 12.53
N ALA A 59 -13.32 8.83 11.78
CA ALA A 59 -11.92 8.41 11.79
C ALA A 59 -11.05 9.40 12.58
N THR A 60 -10.08 8.87 13.32
CA THR A 60 -9.06 9.66 14.02
C THR A 60 -7.73 9.55 13.29
N LEU A 61 -7.13 10.70 12.98
CA LEU A 61 -5.85 10.79 12.28
C LEU A 61 -4.66 10.48 13.20
N VAL A 62 -3.66 9.81 12.64
CA VAL A 62 -2.38 9.57 13.31
C VAL A 62 -1.63 10.89 13.52
N GLY A 63 -1.16 11.13 14.75
CA GLY A 63 -0.19 12.18 15.08
C GLY A 63 -0.80 13.49 15.59
N ASN A 64 -2.03 13.84 15.21
CA ASN A 64 -2.68 15.07 15.66
C ASN A 64 -4.08 14.87 16.28
N ASN A 65 -4.58 13.64 16.32
CA ASN A 65 -5.91 13.27 16.83
C ASN A 65 -7.06 14.06 16.18
N ALA A 66 -6.85 14.67 15.00
CA ALA A 66 -7.92 15.32 14.27
C ALA A 66 -8.93 14.27 13.80
N ARG A 67 -10.21 14.62 13.86
CA ARG A 67 -11.32 13.71 13.54
C ARG A 67 -11.93 14.07 12.20
N LEU A 68 -12.18 13.06 11.38
CA LEU A 68 -12.85 13.17 10.09
C LEU A 68 -14.10 12.31 10.13
N ALA A 69 -15.25 12.86 9.74
CA ALA A 69 -16.49 12.10 9.63
C ALA A 69 -16.86 11.89 8.17
N ALA A 70 -17.48 10.76 7.88
CA ALA A 70 -18.06 10.45 6.57
C ALA A 70 -19.34 9.63 6.77
N GLY A 71 -20.41 9.97 6.05
CA GLY A 71 -21.61 9.13 5.97
C GLY A 71 -21.29 7.75 5.41
N TRP A 72 -22.04 6.73 5.82
CA TRP A 72 -21.85 5.37 5.28
C TRP A 72 -22.06 5.30 3.75
N ASP A 73 -22.86 6.20 3.21
CA ASP A 73 -23.13 6.32 1.78
C ASP A 73 -22.09 7.16 1.02
N GLU A 74 -21.22 7.88 1.72
CA GLU A 74 -20.09 8.57 1.11
C GLU A 74 -18.93 7.61 0.78
N LEU A 75 -18.88 6.43 1.40
CA LEU A 75 -17.86 5.43 1.13
C LEU A 75 -18.10 4.83 -0.26
N THR A 76 -17.11 4.93 -1.14
CA THR A 76 -17.23 4.51 -2.54
C THR A 76 -16.42 3.25 -2.85
N LEU A 77 -15.24 3.11 -2.24
CA LEU A 77 -14.34 1.99 -2.49
C LEU A 77 -13.53 1.66 -1.24
N LEU A 78 -13.44 0.37 -0.93
CA LEU A 78 -12.57 -0.20 0.09
C LEU A 78 -11.60 -1.16 -0.61
N VAL A 79 -10.31 -0.83 -0.59
CA VAL A 79 -9.25 -1.66 -1.17
C VAL A 79 -8.43 -2.28 -0.05
N THR A 80 -8.39 -3.61 0.01
CA THR A 80 -7.60 -4.34 1.01
C THR A 80 -6.35 -4.96 0.39
N GLY A 81 -5.29 -5.06 1.18
CA GLY A 81 -4.04 -5.63 0.74
C GLY A 81 -3.15 -6.06 1.90
N ARG A 82 -1.95 -6.51 1.53
CA ARG A 82 -0.88 -6.82 2.47
C ARG A 82 0.38 -6.04 2.11
N LEU A 83 0.91 -5.31 3.09
CA LEU A 83 2.19 -4.65 3.02
C LEU A 83 3.28 -5.60 3.51
N VAL A 84 4.19 -5.94 2.61
CA VAL A 84 5.30 -6.84 2.88
C VAL A 84 6.58 -6.02 2.84
N LEU A 85 7.33 -6.08 3.94
CA LEU A 85 8.65 -5.47 4.08
C LEU A 85 9.68 -6.58 4.24
N SER A 86 10.71 -6.57 3.39
CA SER A 86 11.89 -7.41 3.53
C SER A 86 13.10 -6.51 3.75
N ARG A 87 13.81 -6.69 4.86
CA ARG A 87 15.02 -5.95 5.20
C ARG A 87 16.16 -6.91 5.44
N ILE A 88 17.20 -6.81 4.63
CA ILE A 88 18.42 -7.59 4.72
C ILE A 88 19.54 -6.67 5.18
N GLU A 89 20.16 -6.98 6.30
CA GLU A 89 21.31 -6.26 6.85
C GLU A 89 22.54 -7.17 6.79
N VAL A 90 23.59 -6.72 6.11
CA VAL A 90 24.85 -7.44 5.93
C VAL A 90 25.97 -6.61 6.54
N GLU A 91 26.63 -7.14 7.56
CA GLU A 91 27.83 -6.54 8.12
C GLU A 91 29.06 -7.11 7.42
N GLU A 92 29.87 -6.26 6.80
CA GLU A 92 31.11 -6.64 6.12
C GLU A 92 32.34 -6.07 6.85
N ARG A 93 33.36 -6.91 7.02
CA ARG A 93 34.69 -6.50 7.49
C ARG A 93 35.68 -6.54 6.35
N ARG A 94 36.51 -5.50 6.23
CA ARG A 94 37.65 -5.51 5.29
C ARG A 94 38.87 -6.16 5.94
N ARG A 95 39.37 -7.24 5.35
CA ARG A 95 40.62 -7.91 5.77
C ARG A 95 41.50 -8.18 4.54
N ARG A 96 42.73 -7.63 4.54
CA ARG A 96 43.73 -7.82 3.46
C ARG A 96 43.17 -7.57 2.05
N GLY A 97 42.44 -6.47 1.87
CA GLY A 97 41.84 -6.10 0.58
C GLY A 97 40.60 -6.90 0.16
N ARG A 98 40.19 -7.92 0.91
CA ARG A 98 38.95 -8.68 0.68
C ARG A 98 37.86 -8.26 1.66
N LYS A 99 36.62 -8.19 1.17
CA LYS A 99 35.41 -8.06 1.98
C LYS A 99 35.04 -9.44 2.51
N GLN A 100 34.78 -9.55 3.80
CA GLN A 100 34.29 -10.76 4.44
C GLN A 100 33.00 -10.42 5.19
N THR A 101 31.91 -11.12 4.88
CA THR A 101 30.67 -11.03 5.66
C THR A 101 30.91 -11.52 7.08
N VAL A 102 30.54 -10.70 8.06
CA VAL A 102 30.67 -10.95 9.50
C VAL A 102 29.35 -11.44 10.07
N ASP A 103 28.27 -10.75 9.72
CA ASP A 103 26.91 -11.06 10.16
C ASP A 103 25.94 -10.77 9.01
N SER A 104 24.81 -11.49 8.99
CA SER A 104 23.71 -11.24 8.07
C SER A 104 22.39 -11.46 8.80
N ARG A 105 21.53 -10.44 8.80
CA ARG A 105 20.20 -10.48 9.43
C ARG A 105 19.14 -10.25 8.38
N HIS A 106 18.06 -11.03 8.45
CA HIS A 106 16.89 -10.86 7.61
C HIS A 106 15.68 -10.63 8.50
N LEU A 107 15.06 -9.47 8.33
CA LEU A 107 13.78 -9.13 8.94
C LEU A 107 12.71 -9.12 7.85
N SER A 108 11.59 -9.77 8.13
CA SER A 108 10.39 -9.69 7.30
C SER A 108 9.22 -9.20 8.15
N ALA A 109 8.39 -8.33 7.59
CA ALA A 109 7.13 -7.94 8.17
C ALA A 109 6.02 -8.09 7.13
N ASP A 110 4.86 -8.54 7.59
CA ASP A 110 3.64 -8.66 6.79
C ASP A 110 2.49 -8.04 7.58
N GLU A 111 1.84 -7.05 7.00
CA GLU A 111 0.80 -6.26 7.64
C GLU A 111 -0.44 -6.12 6.74
N SER A 112 -1.64 -6.31 7.32
CA SER A 112 -2.89 -6.00 6.63
C SER A 112 -3.11 -4.49 6.53
N VAL A 113 -3.49 -4.03 5.34
CA VAL A 113 -3.78 -2.63 5.05
C VAL A 113 -5.14 -2.49 4.38
N LEU A 114 -5.83 -1.40 4.69
CA LEU A 114 -7.09 -1.01 4.08
C LEU A 114 -7.00 0.46 3.66
N ASP A 115 -7.31 0.71 2.38
CA ASP A 115 -7.59 2.04 1.87
C ASP A 115 -9.10 2.25 1.73
N VAL A 116 -9.63 3.33 2.34
CA VAL A 116 -11.03 3.74 2.25
C VAL A 116 -11.13 5.03 1.44
N TYR A 117 -11.93 5.01 0.39
CA TYR A 117 -12.19 6.16 -0.46
C TYR A 117 -13.59 6.72 -0.24
N LEU A 118 -13.68 8.04 -0.29
CA LEU A 118 -14.91 8.79 -0.16
C LEU A 118 -15.29 9.44 -1.50
N ALA A 119 -16.58 9.62 -1.75
CA ALA A 119 -17.05 10.33 -2.94
C ALA A 119 -16.51 11.77 -3.02
N THR A 120 -16.34 12.39 -1.85
CA THR A 120 -15.98 13.81 -1.64
C THR A 120 -14.47 14.08 -1.60
N SER A 121 -13.62 13.05 -1.69
CA SER A 121 -12.17 13.20 -1.48
C SER A 121 -11.37 12.32 -2.44
N GLU A 122 -10.42 12.92 -3.14
CA GLU A 122 -9.43 12.20 -3.96
C GLU A 122 -8.47 11.38 -3.10
N ILE A 123 -8.21 11.86 -1.88
CA ILE A 123 -7.24 11.26 -0.97
C ILE A 123 -7.92 10.27 -0.04
N ASN A 124 -7.46 9.03 -0.09
CA ASN A 124 -7.98 7.94 0.72
C ASN A 124 -7.55 8.06 2.18
N TRP A 125 -8.32 7.38 3.02
CA TRP A 125 -7.93 7.04 4.38
C TRP A 125 -7.16 5.72 4.33
N ARG A 126 -6.05 5.62 5.05
CA ARG A 126 -5.25 4.38 5.15
C ARG A 126 -5.23 3.88 6.58
N ILE A 127 -5.72 2.66 6.77
CA ILE A 127 -5.72 1.92 8.02
C ILE A 127 -4.68 0.81 7.91
N ARG A 128 -3.81 0.74 8.90
CA ARG A 128 -2.74 -0.26 9.02
C ARG A 128 -2.93 -1.05 10.30
N ALA A 129 -2.94 -2.36 10.21
CA ALA A 129 -3.34 -3.20 11.33
C ALA A 129 -2.43 -3.06 12.58
N SER A 130 -1.14 -2.78 12.41
CA SER A 130 -0.18 -2.65 13.51
C SER A 130 -0.35 -1.38 14.35
N ASN A 131 -0.92 -0.31 13.76
CA ASN A 131 -1.03 1.01 14.38
C ASN A 131 -2.49 1.45 14.58
N PHE A 132 -3.42 0.50 14.60
CA PHE A 132 -4.85 0.78 14.69
C PHE A 132 -5.46 0.30 16.00
N ASP A 133 -6.26 1.17 16.62
CA ASP A 133 -7.08 0.85 17.78
C ASP A 133 -8.42 0.25 17.37
N PHE A 134 -8.56 -1.05 17.61
CA PHE A 134 -9.76 -1.83 17.32
C PHE A 134 -10.86 -1.71 18.38
N SER A 135 -10.80 -0.72 19.27
CA SER A 135 -11.86 -0.49 20.28
C SER A 135 -13.24 -0.22 19.66
N CYS A 136 -13.30 0.22 18.40
CA CYS A 136 -14.53 0.32 17.60
C CYS A 136 -15.32 -0.99 17.47
N LEU A 137 -14.68 -2.15 17.66
CA LEU A 137 -15.32 -3.45 17.56
C LEU A 137 -16.11 -3.85 18.81
N GLY A 138 -15.94 -3.13 19.93
CA GLY A 138 -16.59 -3.44 21.19
C GLY A 138 -16.42 -4.91 21.59
N SER A 139 -17.53 -5.63 21.76
CA SER A 139 -17.55 -7.05 22.13
C SER A 139 -17.02 -8.00 21.05
N ALA A 140 -16.91 -7.57 19.79
CA ALA A 140 -16.33 -8.36 18.71
C ALA A 140 -14.79 -8.30 18.66
N LYS A 141 -14.17 -7.48 19.51
CA LYS A 141 -12.70 -7.37 19.59
C LYS A 141 -12.11 -8.68 20.11
N SER A 142 -11.22 -9.26 19.32
CA SER A 142 -10.44 -10.47 19.61
C SER A 142 -9.03 -10.14 20.11
N ILE A 143 -8.30 -11.18 20.51
CA ILE A 143 -6.92 -11.05 21.00
C ILE A 143 -5.97 -10.72 19.86
N THR A 144 -6.18 -11.30 18.67
CA THR A 144 -5.23 -11.14 17.57
C THR A 144 -5.60 -9.96 16.67
N THR A 145 -4.57 -9.23 16.21
CA THR A 145 -4.72 -8.15 15.22
C THR A 145 -5.35 -8.65 13.92
N PHE A 146 -5.06 -9.89 13.51
CA PHE A 146 -5.64 -10.48 12.30
C PHE A 146 -7.16 -10.68 12.41
N GLU A 147 -7.65 -11.26 13.51
CA GLU A 147 -9.09 -11.43 13.75
C GLU A 147 -9.79 -10.08 13.88
N ASN A 148 -9.17 -9.13 14.56
CA ASN A 148 -9.67 -7.77 14.68
C ASN A 148 -9.79 -7.06 13.32
N PHE A 149 -8.78 -7.19 12.46
CA PHE A 149 -8.81 -6.61 11.13
C PHE A 149 -9.91 -7.24 10.28
N LYS A 150 -10.07 -8.57 10.34
CA LYS A 150 -11.16 -9.27 9.65
C LYS A 150 -12.54 -8.83 10.15
N ALA A 151 -12.72 -8.68 11.46
CA ALA A 151 -13.96 -8.19 12.05
C ALA A 151 -14.26 -6.75 11.60
N LEU A 152 -13.25 -5.88 11.58
CA LEU A 152 -13.37 -4.52 11.04
C LEU A 152 -13.83 -4.53 9.57
N MET A 153 -13.21 -5.35 8.72
CA MET A 153 -13.61 -5.48 7.31
C MET A 153 -15.08 -5.93 7.16
N ASN A 154 -15.54 -6.85 8.01
CA ASN A 154 -16.93 -7.30 7.98
C ASN A 154 -17.90 -6.18 8.37
N VAL A 155 -17.62 -5.43 9.45
CA VAL A 155 -18.45 -4.28 9.87
C VAL A 155 -18.54 -3.25 8.75
N LEU A 156 -17.42 -2.92 8.11
CA LEU A 156 -17.39 -1.97 7.00
C LEU A 156 -18.20 -2.48 5.80
N ARG A 157 -18.10 -3.77 5.46
CA ARG A 157 -18.87 -4.38 4.38
C ARG A 157 -20.38 -4.40 4.65
N GLU A 158 -20.77 -4.64 5.90
CA GLU A 158 -22.18 -4.67 6.31
C GLU A 158 -22.81 -3.28 6.31
N ARG A 159 -22.07 -2.25 6.72
CA ARG A 159 -22.58 -0.88 6.84
C ARG A 159 -22.43 -0.04 5.57
N ALA A 160 -21.31 -0.15 4.86
CA ALA A 160 -21.04 0.60 3.64
C ALA A 160 -21.58 -0.14 2.40
N ILE A 161 -22.90 -0.37 2.36
CA ILE A 161 -23.57 -1.21 1.35
C ILE A 161 -23.36 -0.70 -0.09
N LYS A 162 -23.21 0.62 -0.25
CA LYS A 162 -22.98 1.25 -1.57
C LYS A 162 -21.52 1.19 -2.02
N ALA A 163 -20.60 0.87 -1.11
CA ALA A 163 -19.18 0.89 -1.40
C ALA A 163 -18.75 -0.39 -2.11
N GLN A 164 -17.90 -0.25 -3.12
CA GLN A 164 -17.25 -1.39 -3.75
C GLN A 164 -16.15 -1.94 -2.82
N PHE A 165 -15.93 -3.24 -2.89
CA PHE A 165 -14.91 -3.92 -2.11
C PHE A 165 -13.94 -4.64 -3.04
N ASP A 166 -12.67 -4.29 -2.95
CA ASP A 166 -11.59 -4.85 -3.77
C ASP A 166 -10.56 -5.54 -2.86
N ASP A 167 -10.50 -6.87 -2.95
CA ASP A 167 -9.49 -7.72 -2.31
C ASP A 167 -8.56 -8.41 -3.33
N SER A 168 -8.59 -7.95 -4.58
CA SER A 168 -7.87 -8.54 -5.71
C SER A 168 -6.37 -8.20 -5.72
N TYR A 169 -5.91 -7.25 -4.90
CA TYR A 169 -4.50 -6.79 -4.92
C TYR A 169 -3.49 -7.94 -4.80
N ALA A 170 -3.75 -8.90 -3.90
CA ALA A 170 -2.85 -10.05 -3.70
C ALA A 170 -2.69 -10.90 -4.96
N GLN A 171 -3.74 -11.01 -5.77
CA GLN A 171 -3.77 -11.78 -7.01
C GLN A 171 -3.18 -10.97 -8.18
N ALA A 172 -3.40 -9.66 -8.18
CA ALA A 172 -2.87 -8.75 -9.19
C ALA A 172 -1.35 -8.54 -9.07
N ARG A 173 -0.76 -8.73 -7.89
CA ARG A 173 0.64 -8.39 -7.58
C ARG A 173 1.66 -8.85 -8.62
N SER A 174 1.59 -10.09 -9.09
CA SER A 174 2.53 -10.62 -10.09
C SER A 174 2.45 -9.89 -11.42
N ALA A 175 1.25 -9.49 -11.84
CA ALA A 175 1.05 -8.66 -13.03
C ALA A 175 1.52 -7.21 -12.77
N LEU A 176 1.27 -6.68 -11.57
CA LEU A 176 1.71 -5.34 -11.19
C LEU A 176 3.23 -5.19 -11.18
N GLU A 177 4.00 -6.23 -10.86
CA GLU A 177 5.47 -6.18 -10.87
C GLU A 177 6.06 -5.87 -12.26
N ILE A 178 5.33 -6.15 -13.34
CA ILE A 178 5.74 -5.81 -14.72
C ILE A 178 5.70 -4.30 -14.94
N VAL A 179 4.70 -3.62 -14.37
CA VAL A 179 4.43 -2.19 -14.62
C VAL A 179 5.00 -1.29 -13.51
N TRP A 180 4.94 -1.78 -12.27
CA TRP A 180 5.39 -1.14 -11.04
C TRP A 180 6.25 -2.13 -10.25
N PRO A 181 7.51 -2.32 -10.67
CA PRO A 181 8.42 -3.23 -10.00
C PRO A 181 8.71 -2.75 -8.57
N LEU A 182 9.01 -3.70 -7.69
CA LEU A 182 9.46 -3.41 -6.34
C LEU A 182 10.94 -3.04 -6.41
N GLU A 183 11.28 -1.79 -6.13
CA GLU A 183 12.65 -1.29 -6.19
C GLU A 183 13.36 -1.48 -4.84
N PRO A 184 14.42 -2.32 -4.76
CA PRO A 184 15.20 -2.45 -3.54
C PRO A 184 15.96 -1.15 -3.24
N GLN A 185 15.81 -0.64 -2.03
CA GLN A 185 16.53 0.51 -1.53
C GLN A 185 17.71 0.03 -0.70
N THR A 186 18.93 0.17 -1.22
CA THR A 186 20.16 -0.17 -0.49
C THR A 186 20.79 1.07 0.12
N LYS A 187 20.94 1.07 1.44
CA LYS A 187 21.67 2.08 2.20
C LYS A 187 22.92 1.45 2.81
N ILE A 188 24.07 2.08 2.57
CA ILE A 188 25.31 1.72 3.25
C ILE A 188 25.33 2.52 4.55
N GLY A 189 25.28 1.82 5.68
CA GLY A 189 25.37 2.41 7.00
C GLY A 189 26.79 2.85 7.36
N ASP A 190 26.89 3.66 8.41
CA ASP A 190 28.14 4.24 8.87
C ASP A 190 29.16 3.18 9.31
N TRP A 191 30.44 3.51 9.15
CA TRP A 191 31.53 2.68 9.65
C TRP A 191 31.46 2.58 11.17
N ARG A 192 31.28 1.36 11.68
CA ARG A 192 31.33 1.08 13.11
C ARG A 192 32.68 0.47 13.46
N ARG A 193 33.33 1.03 14.49
CA ARG A 193 34.54 0.44 15.08
C ARG A 193 34.13 -0.77 15.91
N SER A 194 34.55 -1.95 15.50
CA SER A 194 34.27 -3.22 16.20
C SER A 194 35.47 -3.73 17.01
N GLY A 195 36.50 -2.89 17.19
CA GLY A 195 37.69 -3.16 18.01
C GLY A 195 38.91 -2.36 17.56
N ALA A 196 40.08 -2.62 18.17
CA ALA A 196 41.34 -1.96 17.82
C ALA A 196 41.68 -2.13 16.32
N GLY A 197 41.58 -1.03 15.56
CA GLY A 197 41.91 -0.98 14.14
C GLY A 197 40.94 -1.67 13.17
N LYS A 198 39.79 -2.16 13.63
CA LYS A 198 38.80 -2.87 12.78
C LYS A 198 37.59 -1.97 12.49
N PHE A 199 37.28 -1.82 11.21
CA PHE A 199 36.08 -1.12 10.73
C PHE A 199 35.17 -2.13 10.03
N ASP A 200 33.92 -2.16 10.49
CA ASP A 200 32.85 -2.93 9.85
C ASP A 200 31.88 -1.95 9.16
N THR A 201 31.37 -2.36 8.02
CA THR A 201 30.37 -1.60 7.24
C THR A 201 29.08 -2.39 7.22
N ALA A 202 27.98 -1.80 7.68
CA ALA A 202 26.66 -2.40 7.54
C ALA A 202 26.04 -1.96 6.21
N THR A 203 25.52 -2.91 5.43
CA THR A 203 24.72 -2.63 4.24
C THR A 203 23.29 -3.09 4.51
N VAL A 204 22.32 -2.18 4.40
CA VAL A 204 20.91 -2.47 4.62
C VAL A 204 20.18 -2.35 3.29
N THR A 205 19.63 -3.46 2.79
CA THR A 205 18.75 -3.49 1.64
C THR A 205 17.32 -3.70 2.11
N THR A 206 16.44 -2.76 1.75
CA THR A 206 15.02 -2.82 2.07
C THR A 206 14.20 -2.91 0.79
N THR A 207 13.23 -3.83 0.76
CA THR A 207 12.24 -3.94 -0.31
C THR A 207 10.86 -3.95 0.32
N ASP A 208 9.98 -3.07 -0.13
CA ASP A 208 8.57 -3.06 0.27
C ASP A 208 7.65 -2.84 -0.93
N ASN A 209 6.36 -3.11 -0.74
CA ASN A 209 5.33 -2.98 -1.76
C ASN A 209 4.27 -1.91 -1.44
N GLU A 210 4.55 -0.98 -0.52
CA GLU A 210 3.59 0.06 -0.15
C GLU A 210 3.27 0.98 -1.34
N ASP A 211 4.32 1.31 -2.08
CA ASP A 211 4.27 2.14 -3.27
C ASP A 211 3.46 1.47 -4.39
N GLN A 212 3.60 0.16 -4.56
CA GLN A 212 2.83 -0.63 -5.51
C GLN A 212 1.36 -0.72 -5.08
N PHE A 213 1.08 -0.94 -3.79
CA PHE A 213 -0.28 -0.96 -3.24
C PHE A 213 -0.98 0.39 -3.42
N THR A 214 -0.28 1.48 -3.17
CA THR A 214 -0.81 2.84 -3.34
C THR A 214 -1.20 3.10 -4.78
N ARG A 215 -0.33 2.77 -5.75
CA ARG A 215 -0.64 2.92 -7.18
C ARG A 215 -1.84 2.07 -7.60
N TYR A 216 -1.90 0.82 -7.15
CA TYR A 216 -3.05 -0.06 -7.41
C TYR A 216 -4.35 0.53 -6.85
N SER A 217 -4.36 0.83 -5.56
CA SER A 217 -5.50 1.39 -4.84
C SER A 217 -6.05 2.66 -5.51
N ARG A 218 -5.16 3.58 -5.90
CA ARG A 218 -5.51 4.82 -6.61
C ARG A 218 -6.07 4.55 -8.00
N LEU A 219 -5.48 3.61 -8.75
CA LEU A 219 -5.97 3.20 -10.05
C LEU A 219 -7.39 2.63 -9.94
N ARG A 220 -7.67 1.80 -8.93
CA ARG A 220 -9.01 1.24 -8.72
C ARG A 220 -10.04 2.31 -8.41
N HIS A 221 -9.68 3.29 -7.59
CA HIS A 221 -10.55 4.43 -7.33
C HIS A 221 -10.83 5.26 -8.59
N TYR A 222 -9.78 5.56 -9.37
CA TYR A 222 -9.89 6.28 -10.62
C TYR A 222 -10.84 5.59 -11.60
N LEU A 223 -10.69 4.28 -11.80
CA LEU A 223 -11.51 3.51 -12.72
C LEU A 223 -12.96 3.36 -12.23
N GLY A 224 -13.14 3.17 -10.92
CA GLY A 224 -14.48 3.04 -10.31
C GLY A 224 -15.33 4.32 -10.39
N ARG A 225 -14.70 5.50 -10.53
CA ARG A 225 -15.42 6.77 -10.72
C ARG A 225 -15.83 7.05 -12.17
N ARG A 226 -15.26 6.34 -13.14
CA ARG A 226 -15.52 6.55 -14.57
C ARG A 226 -16.39 5.45 -15.20
N ALA A 227 -16.71 4.41 -14.44
CA ALA A 227 -17.63 3.34 -14.81
C ALA A 227 -19.08 3.71 -14.46
#